data_AF-A0A3B0S4E6-F1
#
_entry.id   AF-A0A3B0S4E6-F1
#
_cell.length_a   1.000
_cell.length_b   1.000
_cell.length_c   1.000
_cell.angle_alpha   90.00
_cell.angle_beta   90.00
_cell.angle_gamma   90.00
#
_symmetry.space_group_name_H-M   'P 1'
#
loop_
_entity.id
_entity.type
_entity.pdbx_description
1 polymer ?
#
loop_
_entity_poly.entity_id
_entity_poly.type
_entity_poly.pdbx_seq_one_letter_code
_entity_poly.pdbx_strand_id
1 'polypeptide(L)' 'YWYATDAQICQDFGLVDGESIAGFFHLGSARETLQERPRPKMKKIISYWSPNAAQNK' A
#
# COMPACT_ATOMS: atom_id res chain seq x y z
N TYR A 1 11.27 -13.37 -6.30
CA TYR A 1 10.96 -14.14 -5.09
C TYR A 1 10.92 -13.15 -3.94
N TRP A 2 9.76 -12.97 -3.29
CA TRP A 2 9.55 -11.95 -2.26
C TRP A 2 9.13 -12.66 -0.97
N TYR A 3 9.70 -12.25 0.17
CA TYR A 3 9.43 -12.84 1.49
C TYR A 3 7.94 -12.94 1.86
N ALA A 4 7.11 -12.02 1.36
CA ALA A 4 5.67 -12.02 1.63
C ALA A 4 4.90 -13.18 0.96
N THR A 5 5.53 -13.88 0.00
CA THR A 5 4.94 -15.03 -0.70
C THR A 5 5.81 -16.28 -0.59
N ASP A 6 6.83 -16.28 0.27
CA ASP A 6 7.66 -17.44 0.56
C ASP A 6 6.86 -18.41 1.46
N ALA A 7 6.76 -19.67 1.06
CA ALA A 7 5.93 -20.65 1.77
C ALA A 7 6.43 -20.94 3.20
N GLN A 8 7.75 -20.98 3.42
CA GLN A 8 8.32 -21.19 4.74
C GLN A 8 8.04 -20.00 5.64
N ILE A 9 8.20 -18.77 5.13
CA ILE A 9 7.92 -17.56 5.91
C ILE A 9 6.43 -17.48 6.27
N CYS A 10 5.54 -17.76 5.32
CA CYS A 10 4.09 -17.81 5.61
C CYS A 10 3.78 -18.83 6.72
N GLN A 11 4.41 -20.01 6.67
CA GLN A 11 4.25 -21.03 7.70
C GLN A 11 4.79 -20.59 9.06
N ASP A 12 5.98 -19.97 9.10
CA ASP A 12 6.62 -19.50 10.34
C ASP A 12 5.80 -18.38 11.01
N PHE A 13 5.09 -17.57 10.21
CA PHE A 13 4.14 -16.56 10.70
C PHE A 13 2.75 -17.13 11.03
N GLY A 14 2.51 -18.42 10.77
CA GLY A 14 1.27 -19.10 11.13
C GLY A 14 0.07 -18.78 10.24
N LEU A 15 0.29 -18.37 9.00
CA LEU A 15 -0.80 -18.07 8.06
C LEU A 15 -1.63 -19.32 7.76
N VAL A 16 -2.94 -19.12 7.66
CA VAL A 16 -3.90 -20.15 7.21
C VAL A 16 -4.49 -19.82 5.84
N ASP A 17 -5.29 -20.74 5.31
CA ASP A 17 -5.96 -20.57 4.03
C ASP A 17 -6.79 -19.27 3.99
N GLY A 18 -6.54 -18.45 2.98
CA GLY A 18 -7.19 -17.15 2.79
C GLY A 18 -6.44 -15.97 3.40
N GLU A 19 -5.35 -16.19 4.14
CA GLU A 19 -4.50 -15.13 4.67
C GLU A 19 -3.32 -14.80 3.74
N SER A 20 -2.81 -13.57 3.84
CA SER A 20 -1.62 -13.14 3.11
C SER A 20 -0.89 -12.03 3.85
N ILE A 21 0.44 -12.00 3.69
CA ILE A 21 1.27 -10.91 4.21
C ILE A 21 1.17 -9.73 3.23
N ALA A 22 0.62 -8.60 3.69
CA ALA A 22 0.55 -7.37 2.89
C ALA A 22 1.92 -6.69 2.72
N GLY A 23 2.83 -6.90 3.68
CA GLY A 23 4.19 -6.35 3.67
C GLY A 23 4.82 -6.38 5.06
N PHE A 24 6.06 -5.90 5.14
CA PHE A 24 6.84 -5.83 6.39
C PHE A 24 7.15 -4.37 6.72
N PHE A 25 6.85 -3.96 7.95
CA PHE A 25 7.28 -2.67 8.50
C PHE A 25 8.49 -2.90 9.40
N HIS A 26 9.64 -2.33 9.01
CA HIS A 26 10.85 -2.37 9.81
C HIS A 26 10.87 -1.14 10.71
N LEU A 27 10.79 -1.35 12.03
CA LEU A 27 10.80 -0.30 13.02
C LEU A 27 12.12 -0.33 13.79
N GLY A 28 12.72 0.85 14.00
CA GLY A 28 13.99 0.99 14.69
C GLY A 28 14.46 2.45 14.70
N SER A 29 15.66 2.69 15.21
CA SER A 29 16.27 4.02 15.20
C SER A 29 16.54 4.49 13.77
N ALA A 30 16.13 5.72 13.45
CA ALA A 30 16.37 6.31 12.14
C ALA A 30 17.88 6.41 11.86
N ARG A 31 18.33 5.80 10.77
CA ARG A 31 19.73 5.89 10.32
C ARG A 31 20.01 7.16 9.52
N GLU A 32 18.98 7.74 8.93
CA GLU A 32 19.05 8.92 8.07
C GLU A 32 17.81 9.79 8.22
N THR A 33 17.92 11.06 7.83
CA THR A 33 16.78 11.99 7.77
C THR A 33 15.86 11.60 6.63
N LEU A 34 14.54 11.65 6.87
CA LEU A 34 13.55 11.41 5.82
C LEU A 34 13.72 12.41 4.68
N GLN A 35 13.82 11.90 3.46
CA GLN A 35 13.83 12.73 2.27
C GLN A 35 12.44 13.26 1.98
N GLU A 36 12.37 14.54 1.60
CA GLU A 36 11.11 15.14 1.14
C GLU A 36 10.64 14.48 -0.15
N ARG A 37 9.37 14.08 -0.19
CA ARG A 37 8.77 13.45 -1.37
C ARG A 37 7.85 14.42 -2.10
N PRO A 38 8.08 14.71 -3.40
CA PRO A 38 7.24 15.65 -4.14
C PRO A 38 5.80 15.16 -4.18
N ARG A 39 4.85 16.03 -3.81
CA ARG A 39 3.42 15.72 -3.85
C ARG A 39 2.88 15.86 -5.27
N PRO A 40 2.07 14.90 -5.77
CA PRO A 40 1.36 15.07 -7.03
C PRO A 40 0.44 16.31 -6.98
N LYS A 41 0.20 16.93 -8.14
CA LYS A 41 -0.78 18.02 -8.25
C LYS A 41 -2.18 17.47 -7.95
N MET A 42 -2.87 18.03 -6.94
CA MET A 42 -4.19 17.56 -6.49
C MET A 42 -5.19 17.38 -7.64
N LYS A 43 -5.26 18.36 -8.57
CA LYS A 43 -6.13 18.31 -9.76
C LYS A 43 -5.92 17.08 -10.67
N LYS A 44 -4.82 16.36 -10.52
CA LYS A 44 -4.52 15.13 -11.29
C LYS A 44 -4.96 13.85 -10.58
N ILE A 45 -5.25 13.89 -9.28
CA ILE A 45 -5.52 12.69 -8.46
C ILE A 45 -6.86 12.75 -7.72
N ILE A 46 -7.65 13.82 -7.91
CA ILE A 46 -8.99 13.95 -7.33
C ILE A 46 -10.03 14.21 -8.42
N SER A 47 -11.26 13.79 -8.15
CA SER A 47 -12.44 14.15 -8.92
C SER A 47 -13.49 14.79 -8.00
N TYR A 48 -14.33 15.63 -8.57
CA TYR A 48 -15.50 16.17 -7.86
C TYR A 48 -16.69 15.28 -8.12
N TRP A 49 -17.34 14.84 -7.05
CA TRP A 49 -18.60 14.15 -7.17
C TRP A 49 -19.72 15.14 -7.55
N SER A 50 -20.62 14.73 -8.45
CA SER A 50 -21.87 15.45 -8.71
C SER A 50 -23.03 14.46 -8.89
N PRO A 51 -24.25 14.78 -8.40
CA PRO A 51 -25.39 13.85 -8.45
C PRO A 51 -25.75 13.37 -9.87
N ASN A 52 -25.51 14.20 -10.88
CA ASN A 52 -25.90 13.93 -12.28
C ASN A 52 -24.73 13.51 -13.18
N ALA A 53 -23.56 13.16 -12.61
CA ALA A 53 -22.37 12.83 -13.38
C ALA A 53 -22.56 11.68 -14.40
N ALA A 54 -23.55 10.79 -14.17
CA ALA A 54 -23.85 9.65 -15.03
C ALA A 54 -24.85 9.93 -16.17
N GLN A 55 -25.44 11.13 -16.25
CA GLN A 55 -26.56 11.42 -17.17
C GLN A 55 -26.15 11.97 -18.55
N ASN A 56 -24.86 12.15 -18.82
CA ASN A 56 -24.37 12.57 -20.14
C ASN A 56 -23.32 11.58 -20.65
N LYS A 57 -23.79 10.50 -21.29
CA LYS A 57 -23.04 9.73 -22.28
C LYS A 57 -23.77 9.83 -23.61
#